data_AF-A0A7K4B8A6-F1
#
_entry.id   AF-A0A7K4B8A6-F1
#
_cell.length_a   1.000
_cell.length_b   1.000
_cell.length_c   1.000
_cell.angle_alpha   90.00
_cell.angle_beta   90.00
_cell.angle_gamma   90.00
#
_symmetry.space_group_name_H-M   'P 1'
#
loop_
_entity.id
_entity.type
_entity.pdbx_description
1 polymer ?
#
loop_
_entity_poly.entity_id
_entity_poly.type
_entity_poly.pdbx_seq_one_letter_code
_entity_poly.pdbx_strand_id
1 'polypeptide(L)'
;MGSLFEIQENAQEFSDGFDLLSGRLSKSLILSIYSEYENALADCPNDILLVLDCEALLNQIREDENALKILKPVLHERKFLQKNLRYAAHCAALGNTHEMEETLYALLNNPVTSHEKACAFIAAGRLGNKNAVLSLWKDLLVTENLQCNTINEDVLNEPDSYTCISTLFLRERIEAIDLLFQYDISENRDIELYCHTSSLHYQIGLLLNPLLQAIAYDGEYSAFTGFVVANAIAGGAYELVKKLRNTVTTHNPRVFQELILNLEGIRRYKAMYAIGEGLLTFFSTDTEPDWKFVEKMMDETEGDICQIYDMLDIFGNIGLEAEVAPIIEILTQNIPDIVTKSNERKELEPYLGPVPPITL
;
A
#
# COMPACT_ATOMS: atom_id res chain seq x y z
N MET A 1 7.59 22.80 -13.71
CA MET A 1 6.61 22.32 -12.72
C MET A 1 7.33 21.30 -11.89
N GLY A 2 7.27 21.41 -10.56
CA GLY A 2 7.90 20.43 -9.67
C GLY A 2 7.15 19.10 -9.76
N SER A 3 7.87 18.00 -9.63
CA SER A 3 7.27 16.67 -9.53
C SER A 3 6.74 16.45 -8.12
N LEU A 4 5.61 15.75 -7.98
CA LEU A 4 5.06 15.37 -6.67
C LEU A 4 6.08 14.63 -5.79
N PHE A 5 6.96 13.84 -6.42
CA PHE A 5 7.97 13.04 -5.74
C PHE A 5 9.27 13.81 -5.43
N GLU A 6 9.42 15.06 -5.89
CA GLU A 6 10.49 15.97 -5.42
C GLU A 6 10.19 16.56 -4.03
N ILE A 7 8.91 16.57 -3.61
CA ILE A 7 8.50 17.08 -2.29
C ILE A 7 8.56 15.94 -1.29
N GLN A 8 9.51 16.00 -0.36
CA GLN A 8 9.79 14.91 0.59
C GLN A 8 8.56 14.50 1.41
N GLU A 9 7.72 15.45 1.83
CA GLU A 9 6.50 15.19 2.61
C GLU A 9 5.49 14.36 1.80
N ASN A 10 5.29 14.69 0.53
CA ASN A 10 4.42 13.93 -0.38
C ASN A 10 5.01 12.55 -0.70
N ALA A 11 6.32 12.48 -0.90
CA ALA A 11 7.05 11.24 -1.17
C ALA A 11 6.97 10.23 -0.01
N GLN A 12 6.94 10.72 1.25
CA GLN A 12 6.83 9.87 2.44
C GLN A 12 5.49 9.13 2.51
N GLU A 13 4.39 9.72 2.04
CA GLU A 13 3.07 9.06 2.02
C GLU A 13 3.02 7.88 1.02
N PHE A 14 3.87 7.90 0.00
CA PHE A 14 4.02 6.78 -0.96
C PHE A 14 5.04 5.72 -0.52
N SER A 15 5.79 5.99 0.54
CA SER A 15 6.78 5.06 1.11
C SER A 15 6.10 3.74 1.49
N ASP A 16 6.83 2.63 1.38
CA ASP A 16 6.32 1.25 1.55
C ASP A 16 5.33 0.79 0.44
N GLY A 17 4.59 1.72 -0.18
CA GLY A 17 3.61 1.45 -1.23
C GLY A 17 4.23 0.95 -2.55
N PHE A 18 5.48 1.30 -2.86
CA PHE A 18 6.15 0.86 -4.09
C PHE A 18 6.29 -0.66 -4.21
N ASP A 19 6.26 -1.38 -3.10
CA ASP A 19 6.25 -2.84 -3.07
C ASP A 19 5.00 -3.45 -3.74
N LEU A 20 3.93 -2.67 -3.88
CA LEU A 20 2.67 -3.10 -4.50
C LEU A 20 2.59 -2.84 -6.00
N LEU A 21 3.54 -2.15 -6.63
CA LEU A 21 3.42 -1.76 -8.05
C LEU A 21 3.17 -2.95 -8.98
N SER A 22 3.66 -4.15 -8.66
CA SER A 22 3.31 -5.42 -9.31
C SER A 22 3.42 -5.40 -10.85
N GLY A 23 4.41 -4.69 -11.39
CA GLY A 23 4.63 -4.55 -12.83
C GLY A 23 3.57 -3.72 -13.57
N ARG A 24 2.75 -2.95 -12.86
CA ARG A 24 1.69 -2.10 -13.44
C ARG A 24 2.21 -0.78 -14.02
N LEU A 25 3.44 -0.39 -13.70
CA LEU A 25 4.10 0.80 -14.24
C LEU A 25 5.17 0.44 -15.27
N SER A 26 5.39 1.35 -16.22
CA SER A 26 6.48 1.21 -17.19
C SER A 26 7.84 1.34 -16.52
N LYS A 27 8.86 0.62 -17.03
CA LYS A 27 10.24 0.73 -16.55
C LYS A 27 10.75 2.18 -16.60
N SER A 28 10.38 2.95 -17.63
CA SER A 28 10.78 4.36 -17.76
C SER A 28 10.21 5.25 -16.67
N LEU A 29 8.95 5.04 -16.28
CA LEU A 29 8.33 5.81 -15.21
C LEU A 29 8.96 5.47 -13.86
N ILE A 30 9.19 4.18 -13.57
CA ILE A 30 9.87 3.75 -12.35
C ILE A 30 11.27 4.37 -12.25
N LEU A 31 12.04 4.37 -13.35
CA LEU A 31 13.36 4.99 -13.37
C LEU A 31 13.31 6.51 -13.15
N SER A 32 12.28 7.20 -13.66
CA SER A 32 12.09 8.63 -13.41
C SER A 32 11.89 8.92 -11.92
N ILE A 33 10.97 8.18 -11.27
CA ILE A 33 10.70 8.31 -9.84
C ILE A 33 11.95 7.94 -9.03
N TYR A 34 12.63 6.85 -9.40
CA TYR A 34 13.89 6.44 -8.76
C TYR A 34 14.94 7.54 -8.83
N SER A 35 15.12 8.22 -9.97
CA SER A 35 16.09 9.32 -10.07
C SER A 35 15.76 10.50 -9.14
N GLU A 36 14.48 10.79 -8.91
CA GLU A 36 14.05 11.82 -7.95
C GLU A 36 14.40 11.40 -6.50
N TYR A 37 14.10 10.16 -6.13
CA TYR A 37 14.46 9.62 -4.80
C TYR A 37 15.98 9.45 -4.62
N GLU A 38 16.72 9.10 -5.66
CA GLU A 38 18.18 8.97 -5.65
C GLU A 38 18.84 10.34 -5.39
N ASN A 39 18.31 11.41 -5.99
CA ASN A 39 18.75 12.77 -5.70
C ASN A 39 18.46 13.16 -4.25
N ALA A 40 17.25 12.87 -3.75
CA ALA A 40 16.89 13.13 -2.35
C ALA A 40 17.78 12.33 -1.37
N LEU A 41 18.10 11.07 -1.70
CA LEU A 41 19.00 10.24 -0.91
C LEU A 41 20.44 10.76 -0.94
N ALA A 42 20.90 11.36 -2.05
CA ALA A 42 22.22 12.00 -2.11
C ALA A 42 22.34 13.18 -1.13
N ASP A 43 21.25 13.93 -0.94
CA ASP A 43 21.18 15.02 0.04
C ASP A 43 21.02 14.53 1.48
N CYS A 44 20.37 13.38 1.68
CA CYS A 44 20.08 12.76 2.98
C CYS A 44 20.53 11.27 3.06
N PRO A 45 21.84 10.96 2.99
CA PRO A 45 22.35 9.60 2.78
C PRO A 45 22.11 8.61 3.94
N ASN A 46 21.66 9.10 5.10
CA ASN A 46 21.35 8.29 6.27
C ASN A 46 19.85 8.03 6.43
N ASP A 47 19.01 8.51 5.52
CA ASP A 47 17.57 8.26 5.55
C ASP A 47 17.26 6.83 5.09
N ILE A 48 17.00 5.95 6.06
CA ILE A 48 16.75 4.54 5.81
C ILE A 48 15.44 4.33 5.04
N LEU A 49 14.43 5.21 5.20
CA LEU A 49 13.17 5.07 4.45
C LEU A 49 13.42 5.34 2.97
N LEU A 50 14.15 6.40 2.64
CA LEU A 50 14.55 6.68 1.26
C LEU A 50 15.38 5.54 0.65
N VAL A 51 16.28 4.93 1.41
CA VAL A 51 17.04 3.75 0.95
C VAL A 51 16.10 2.58 0.62
N LEU A 52 15.11 2.31 1.46
CA LEU A 52 14.16 1.23 1.25
C LEU A 52 13.21 1.51 0.08
N ASP A 53 12.82 2.77 -0.14
CA ASP A 53 11.99 3.16 -1.29
C ASP A 53 12.78 3.06 -2.60
N CYS A 54 14.03 3.52 -2.61
CA CYS A 54 14.94 3.33 -3.75
C CYS A 54 15.12 1.84 -4.07
N GLU A 55 15.29 1.01 -3.04
CA GLU A 55 15.38 -0.45 -3.20
C GLU A 55 14.09 -1.04 -3.75
N ALA A 56 12.92 -0.62 -3.24
CA ALA A 56 11.65 -1.11 -3.72
C ALA A 56 11.46 -0.80 -5.22
N LEU A 57 11.80 0.41 -5.65
CA LEU A 57 11.74 0.82 -7.06
C LEU A 57 12.69 -0.01 -7.93
N LEU A 58 13.95 -0.22 -7.49
CA LEU A 58 14.92 -1.07 -8.21
C LEU A 58 14.48 -2.54 -8.28
N ASN A 59 13.87 -3.05 -7.21
CA ASN A 59 13.32 -4.40 -7.15
C ASN A 59 12.18 -4.60 -8.18
N GLN A 60 11.30 -3.60 -8.37
CA GLN A 60 10.23 -3.67 -9.38
C GLN A 60 10.76 -3.85 -10.82
N ILE A 61 11.96 -3.33 -11.11
CA ILE A 61 12.60 -3.43 -12.43
C ILE A 61 13.73 -4.47 -12.49
N ARG A 62 13.90 -5.27 -11.43
CA ARG A 62 14.90 -6.35 -11.29
C ARG A 62 16.34 -5.88 -11.48
N GLU A 63 16.67 -4.73 -10.92
CA GLU A 63 18.04 -4.19 -10.89
C GLU A 63 18.75 -4.60 -9.59
N ASP A 64 18.85 -5.91 -9.32
CA ASP A 64 19.34 -6.48 -8.06
C ASP A 64 20.75 -6.01 -7.67
N GLU A 65 21.65 -5.84 -8.64
CA GLU A 65 23.01 -5.34 -8.37
C GLU A 65 23.00 -3.91 -7.85
N ASN A 66 22.11 -3.06 -8.35
CA ASN A 66 22.00 -1.68 -7.88
C ASN A 66 21.29 -1.61 -6.53
N ALA A 67 20.29 -2.47 -6.30
CA ALA A 67 19.64 -2.60 -5.00
C ALA A 67 20.64 -3.01 -3.91
N LEU A 68 21.54 -3.96 -4.19
CA LEU A 68 22.61 -4.32 -3.26
C LEU A 68 23.56 -3.15 -2.97
N LYS A 69 23.90 -2.31 -3.97
CA LYS A 69 24.79 -1.15 -3.78
C LYS A 69 24.21 -0.13 -2.82
N ILE A 70 22.90 0.11 -2.85
CA ILE A 70 22.25 1.09 -1.96
C ILE A 70 21.96 0.52 -0.56
N LEU A 71 21.73 -0.78 -0.43
CA LEU A 71 21.48 -1.43 0.87
C LEU A 71 22.78 -1.65 1.66
N LYS A 72 23.87 -2.00 0.99
CA LYS A 72 25.13 -2.40 1.63
C LYS A 72 25.68 -1.38 2.65
N PRO A 73 25.68 -0.06 2.36
CA PRO A 73 26.16 0.95 3.31
C PRO A 73 25.39 0.94 4.63
N VAL A 74 24.08 0.64 4.60
CA VAL A 74 23.22 0.75 5.78
C VAL A 74 23.07 -0.56 6.56
N LEU A 75 23.59 -1.70 6.10
CA LEU A 75 23.43 -3.03 6.74
C LEU A 75 23.82 -3.08 8.23
N HIS A 76 24.75 -2.23 8.66
CA HIS A 76 25.22 -2.17 10.04
C HIS A 76 24.22 -1.51 11.01
N GLU A 77 23.21 -0.81 10.49
CA GLU A 77 22.21 -0.10 11.31
C GLU A 77 21.28 -1.07 12.03
N ARG A 78 21.36 -1.15 13.36
CA ARG A 78 20.62 -2.18 14.12
C ARG A 78 19.14 -1.89 14.32
N LYS A 79 18.70 -0.65 14.14
CA LYS A 79 17.32 -0.23 14.41
C LYS A 79 16.29 -0.72 13.38
N PHE A 80 16.74 -1.07 12.18
CA PHE A 80 15.87 -1.44 11.06
C PHE A 80 16.39 -2.73 10.43
N LEU A 81 15.85 -3.89 10.77
CA LEU A 81 16.42 -5.16 10.32
C LEU A 81 15.86 -5.64 8.98
N GLN A 82 14.77 -5.04 8.47
CA GLN A 82 14.13 -5.42 7.21
C GLN A 82 15.09 -5.28 6.02
N LYS A 83 15.96 -4.26 6.00
CA LYS A 83 16.99 -4.12 4.95
C LYS A 83 17.88 -5.36 4.82
N ASN A 84 18.13 -6.12 5.89
CA ASN A 84 18.94 -7.33 5.85
C ASN A 84 18.18 -8.47 5.19
N LEU A 85 16.86 -8.55 5.41
CA LEU A 85 15.97 -9.45 4.68
C LEU A 85 15.98 -9.08 3.19
N ARG A 86 15.81 -7.80 2.84
CA ARG A 86 15.83 -7.36 1.44
C ARG A 86 17.18 -7.62 0.76
N TYR A 87 18.29 -7.34 1.45
CA TYR A 87 19.64 -7.66 0.98
C TYR A 87 19.82 -9.14 0.68
N ALA A 88 19.41 -10.01 1.61
CA ALA A 88 19.47 -11.45 1.42
C ALA A 88 18.64 -11.91 0.21
N ALA A 89 17.49 -11.30 -0.05
CA ALA A 89 16.66 -11.62 -1.21
C ALA A 89 17.38 -11.30 -2.54
N HIS A 90 18.04 -10.15 -2.65
CA HIS A 90 18.82 -9.80 -3.83
C HIS A 90 20.08 -10.68 -3.99
N CYS A 91 20.76 -11.02 -2.89
CA CYS A 91 21.85 -12.00 -2.93
C CYS A 91 21.36 -13.34 -3.50
N ALA A 92 20.18 -13.80 -3.06
CA ALA A 92 19.57 -15.03 -3.58
C ALA A 92 19.25 -14.93 -5.07
N ALA A 93 18.68 -13.81 -5.52
CA ALA A 93 18.32 -13.57 -6.92
C ALA A 93 19.55 -13.62 -7.85
N LEU A 94 20.71 -13.16 -7.38
CA LEU A 94 21.99 -13.22 -8.09
C LEU A 94 22.74 -14.55 -7.93
N GLY A 95 22.20 -15.50 -7.16
CA GLY A 95 22.84 -16.80 -6.90
C GLY A 95 23.95 -16.77 -5.84
N ASN A 96 24.10 -15.68 -5.09
CA ASN A 96 25.05 -15.51 -3.99
C ASN A 96 24.51 -16.16 -2.70
N THR A 97 24.35 -17.48 -2.71
CA THR A 97 23.74 -18.24 -1.60
C THR A 97 24.50 -18.12 -0.29
N HIS A 98 25.84 -18.09 -0.33
CA HIS A 98 26.65 -17.96 0.89
C HIS A 98 26.37 -16.65 1.64
N GLU A 99 26.37 -15.52 0.92
CA GLU A 99 26.14 -14.20 1.51
C GLU A 99 24.68 -14.01 1.96
N MET A 100 23.73 -14.59 1.22
CA MET A 100 22.33 -14.70 1.64
C MET A 100 22.22 -15.43 2.98
N GLU A 101 22.76 -16.66 3.07
CA GLU A 101 22.69 -17.47 4.29
C GLU A 101 23.35 -16.78 5.48
N GLU A 102 24.55 -16.22 5.30
CA GLU A 102 25.27 -15.49 6.35
C GLU A 102 24.41 -14.33 6.91
N THR A 103 23.79 -13.56 6.01
CA THR A 103 22.90 -12.44 6.38
C THR A 103 21.68 -12.92 7.16
N LEU A 104 21.05 -14.02 6.72
CA LEU A 104 19.86 -14.57 7.39
C LEU A 104 20.20 -15.20 8.75
N TYR A 105 21.29 -15.96 8.86
CA TYR A 105 21.74 -16.52 10.14
C TYR A 105 22.09 -15.42 11.15
N ALA A 106 22.62 -14.28 10.70
CA ALA A 106 22.90 -13.15 11.58
C ALA A 106 21.63 -12.63 12.29
N LEU A 107 20.46 -12.67 11.64
CA LEU A 107 19.17 -12.26 12.22
C LEU A 107 18.66 -13.24 13.30
N LEU A 108 19.14 -14.48 13.30
CA LEU A 108 18.76 -15.49 14.30
C LEU A 108 19.56 -15.39 15.60
N ASN A 109 20.60 -14.54 15.65
CA ASN A 109 21.49 -14.44 16.80
C ASN A 109 20.86 -13.66 17.96
N ASN A 110 20.19 -14.39 18.87
CA ASN A 110 19.61 -13.88 20.12
C ASN A 110 18.67 -12.67 19.93
N PRO A 111 17.59 -12.77 19.13
CA PRO A 111 16.64 -11.68 18.99
C PRO A 111 15.91 -11.40 20.30
N VAL A 112 15.92 -10.15 20.77
CA VAL A 112 15.38 -9.75 22.07
C VAL A 112 14.06 -9.00 21.89
N THR A 113 14.05 -8.00 21.02
CA THR A 113 12.87 -7.17 20.76
C THR A 113 11.88 -7.87 19.85
N SER A 114 10.62 -7.44 19.86
CA SER A 114 9.59 -7.99 18.98
C SER A 114 9.92 -7.76 17.51
N HIS A 115 10.46 -6.59 17.18
CA HIS A 115 10.97 -6.29 15.84
C HIS A 115 12.08 -7.26 15.39
N GLU A 116 13.07 -7.51 16.25
CA GLU A 116 14.14 -8.47 15.98
C GLU A 116 13.60 -9.88 15.80
N LYS A 117 12.66 -10.30 16.65
CA LYS A 117 12.03 -11.63 16.58
C LYS A 117 11.18 -11.79 15.32
N ALA A 118 10.48 -10.74 14.88
CA ALA A 118 9.70 -10.75 13.65
C ALA A 118 10.61 -10.89 12.41
N CYS A 119 11.74 -10.17 12.37
CA CYS A 119 12.73 -10.34 11.31
C CYS A 119 13.40 -11.72 11.36
N ALA A 120 13.71 -12.22 12.55
CA ALA A 120 14.26 -13.57 12.75
C ALA A 120 13.28 -14.66 12.29
N PHE A 121 11.98 -14.48 12.55
CA PHE A 121 10.92 -15.38 12.10
C PHE A 121 10.91 -15.53 10.57
N ILE A 122 10.98 -14.40 9.85
CA ILE A 122 11.07 -14.40 8.39
C ILE A 122 12.37 -15.07 7.93
N ALA A 123 13.50 -14.72 8.55
CA ALA A 123 14.79 -15.31 8.20
C ALA A 123 14.81 -16.84 8.37
N ALA A 124 14.24 -17.35 9.47
CA ALA A 124 14.08 -18.78 9.71
C ALA A 124 13.23 -19.47 8.64
N GLY A 125 12.16 -18.79 8.19
CA GLY A 125 11.30 -19.25 7.10
C GLY A 125 12.06 -19.40 5.78
N ARG A 126 12.83 -18.37 5.40
CA ARG A 126 13.67 -18.40 4.18
C ARG A 126 14.77 -19.47 4.22
N LEU A 127 15.31 -19.76 5.41
CA LEU A 127 16.26 -20.85 5.64
C LEU A 127 15.61 -22.24 5.70
N GLY A 128 14.28 -22.33 5.63
CA GLY A 128 13.55 -23.60 5.72
C GLY A 128 13.55 -24.23 7.12
N ASN A 129 13.93 -23.49 8.16
CA ASN A 129 14.06 -24.02 9.52
C ASN A 129 12.71 -23.99 10.27
N LYS A 130 11.89 -25.01 10.01
CA LYS A 130 10.54 -25.15 10.62
C LYS A 130 10.54 -25.02 12.15
N ASN A 131 11.51 -25.61 12.84
CA ASN A 131 11.55 -25.59 14.30
C ASN A 131 11.81 -24.18 14.84
N ALA A 132 12.72 -23.44 14.19
CA ALA A 132 13.00 -22.06 14.54
C ALA A 132 11.78 -21.16 14.27
N VAL A 133 11.10 -21.32 13.13
CA VAL A 133 9.88 -20.59 12.78
C VAL A 133 8.81 -20.75 13.89
N LEU A 134 8.51 -22.00 14.28
CA LEU A 134 7.51 -22.28 15.33
C LEU A 134 7.91 -21.72 16.70
N SER A 135 9.19 -21.84 17.07
CA SER A 135 9.69 -21.31 18.35
C SER A 135 9.61 -19.78 18.38
N LEU A 136 10.07 -19.11 17.33
CA LEU A 136 10.10 -17.64 17.25
C LEU A 136 8.70 -17.05 17.24
N TRP A 137 7.74 -17.68 16.54
CA TRP A 137 6.35 -17.23 16.57
C TRP A 137 5.75 -17.32 17.97
N LYS A 138 5.96 -18.46 18.66
CA LYS A 138 5.50 -18.62 20.04
C LYS A 138 6.12 -17.57 20.96
N ASP A 139 7.41 -17.28 20.81
CA ASP A 139 8.11 -16.28 21.61
C ASP A 139 7.62 -14.85 21.31
N LEU A 140 7.26 -14.54 20.05
CA LEU A 140 6.60 -13.29 19.66
C LEU A 140 5.27 -13.12 20.39
N LEU A 141 4.39 -14.12 20.32
CA LEU A 141 3.09 -14.09 21.02
C LEU A 141 3.26 -13.90 22.53
N VAL A 142 4.29 -14.49 23.13
CA VAL A 142 4.59 -14.28 24.56
C VAL A 142 5.08 -12.86 24.84
N THR A 143 5.92 -12.31 23.95
CA THR A 143 6.50 -10.97 24.11
C THR A 143 5.43 -9.89 24.01
N GLU A 144 4.48 -10.05 23.07
CA GLU A 144 3.36 -9.13 22.86
C GLU A 144 2.13 -9.45 23.74
N ASN A 145 2.18 -10.51 24.56
CA ASN A 145 1.07 -10.95 25.40
C ASN A 145 -0.22 -11.30 24.60
N LEU A 146 -0.06 -12.02 23.49
CA LEU A 146 -1.13 -12.35 22.52
C LEU A 146 -1.41 -13.87 22.41
N GLN A 147 -0.99 -14.70 23.38
CA GLN A 147 -1.01 -16.17 23.24
C GLN A 147 -2.39 -16.81 23.09
N CYS A 148 -3.47 -16.11 23.46
CA CYS A 148 -4.83 -16.66 23.52
C CYS A 148 -5.88 -15.76 22.84
N ASN A 149 -5.47 -14.93 21.89
CA ASN A 149 -6.38 -13.99 21.25
C ASN A 149 -7.30 -14.66 20.24
N THR A 150 -8.53 -14.15 20.18
CA THR A 150 -9.52 -14.51 19.18
C THR A 150 -10.17 -13.22 18.70
N ILE A 151 -10.65 -13.21 17.46
CA ILE A 151 -11.30 -12.03 16.89
C ILE A 151 -12.59 -11.73 17.66
N ASN A 152 -12.64 -10.55 18.25
CA ASN A 152 -13.75 -9.99 19.02
C ASN A 152 -13.87 -8.48 18.68
N GLU A 153 -14.83 -7.79 19.29
CA GLU A 153 -15.05 -6.36 19.03
C GLU A 153 -13.82 -5.48 19.34
N ASP A 154 -13.02 -5.82 20.36
CA ASP A 154 -11.82 -5.04 20.69
C ASP A 154 -10.76 -5.15 19.57
N VAL A 155 -10.57 -6.35 19.03
CA VAL A 155 -9.69 -6.58 17.88
C VAL A 155 -10.19 -5.86 16.62
N LEU A 156 -11.51 -5.82 16.41
CA LEU A 156 -12.09 -5.13 15.25
C LEU A 156 -11.95 -3.61 15.35
N ASN A 157 -12.05 -3.06 16.56
CA ASN A 157 -11.94 -1.63 16.78
C ASN A 157 -10.48 -1.14 16.78
N GLU A 158 -9.54 -1.96 17.26
CA GLU A 158 -8.14 -1.57 17.40
C GLU A 158 -7.18 -2.72 17.01
N PRO A 159 -7.17 -3.15 15.73
CA PRO A 159 -6.40 -4.33 15.30
C PRO A 159 -4.89 -4.19 15.51
N ASP A 160 -4.36 -2.97 15.47
CA ASP A 160 -2.92 -2.68 15.61
C ASP A 160 -2.36 -3.04 16.99
N SER A 161 -3.24 -3.13 18.00
CA SER A 161 -2.88 -3.56 19.37
C SER A 161 -2.81 -5.08 19.54
N TYR A 162 -3.14 -5.85 18.50
CA TYR A 162 -3.20 -7.32 18.55
C TYR A 162 -2.34 -8.03 17.50
N THR A 163 -1.34 -7.32 16.95
CA THR A 163 -0.44 -7.84 15.91
C THR A 163 1.01 -7.94 16.40
N CYS A 164 1.70 -9.01 16.00
CA CYS A 164 3.13 -9.18 16.22
C CYS A 164 4.01 -8.57 15.12
N ILE A 165 3.42 -8.15 13.99
CA ILE A 165 4.15 -7.77 12.77
C ILE A 165 3.88 -6.35 12.29
N SER A 166 3.15 -5.52 13.04
CA SER A 166 2.91 -4.10 12.71
C SER A 166 4.19 -3.28 12.52
N THR A 167 5.28 -3.67 13.19
CA THR A 167 6.58 -2.98 13.07
C THR A 167 7.33 -3.28 11.77
N LEU A 168 6.81 -4.18 10.93
CA LEU A 168 7.41 -4.55 9.65
C LEU A 168 6.86 -3.68 8.51
N PHE A 169 7.68 -3.48 7.49
CA PHE A 169 7.23 -2.89 6.22
C PHE A 169 6.33 -3.87 5.47
N LEU A 170 5.53 -3.37 4.54
CA LEU A 170 4.49 -4.10 3.84
C LEU A 170 4.99 -5.40 3.20
N ARG A 171 6.12 -5.35 2.49
CA ARG A 171 6.73 -6.55 1.87
C ARG A 171 6.99 -7.64 2.90
N GLU A 172 7.60 -7.28 4.03
CA GLU A 172 7.91 -8.22 5.11
C GLU A 172 6.66 -8.67 5.89
N ARG A 173 5.64 -7.81 6.04
CA ARG A 173 4.33 -8.19 6.62
C ARG A 173 3.65 -9.28 5.81
N ILE A 174 3.61 -9.12 4.48
CA ILE A 174 3.02 -10.10 3.55
C ILE A 174 3.76 -11.43 3.67
N GLU A 175 5.09 -11.39 3.67
CA GLU A 175 5.90 -12.60 3.79
C GLU A 175 5.67 -13.30 5.14
N ALA A 176 5.59 -12.55 6.24
CA ALA A 176 5.29 -13.12 7.54
C ALA A 176 3.93 -13.83 7.55
N ILE A 177 2.89 -13.24 6.96
CA ILE A 177 1.56 -13.86 6.84
C ILE A 177 1.63 -15.13 5.99
N ASP A 178 2.30 -15.09 4.84
CA ASP A 178 2.47 -16.25 3.96
C ASP A 178 3.18 -17.40 4.70
N LEU A 179 4.17 -17.09 5.56
CA LEU A 179 4.84 -18.09 6.41
C LEU A 179 3.90 -18.73 7.45
N LEU A 180 2.98 -17.96 8.05
CA LEU A 180 1.98 -18.52 8.97
C LEU A 180 1.09 -19.55 8.27
N PHE A 181 0.71 -19.30 7.02
CA PHE A 181 -0.02 -20.27 6.20
C PHE A 181 0.85 -21.46 5.79
N GLN A 182 2.07 -21.20 5.29
CA GLN A 182 3.00 -22.22 4.82
C GLN A 182 3.34 -23.27 5.90
N TYR A 183 3.50 -22.83 7.15
CA TYR A 183 3.86 -23.68 8.28
C TYR A 183 2.66 -24.17 9.11
N ASP A 184 1.44 -23.86 8.68
CA ASP A 184 0.18 -24.18 9.37
C ASP A 184 0.14 -23.70 10.83
N ILE A 185 0.59 -22.46 11.04
CA ILE A 185 0.53 -21.76 12.32
C ILE A 185 -0.84 -21.09 12.41
N SER A 186 -1.63 -21.46 13.41
CA SER A 186 -3.02 -20.99 13.54
C SER A 186 -3.16 -19.87 14.57
N GLU A 187 -2.25 -19.84 15.54
CA GLU A 187 -2.24 -18.93 16.67
C GLU A 187 -2.02 -17.50 16.18
N ASN A 188 -3.01 -16.63 16.44
CA ASN A 188 -3.08 -15.22 16.01
C ASN A 188 -3.13 -14.96 14.49
N ARG A 189 -2.98 -15.97 13.63
CA ARG A 189 -2.88 -15.80 12.16
C ARG A 189 -3.99 -14.96 11.53
N ASP A 190 -5.25 -15.22 11.91
CA ASP A 190 -6.39 -14.50 11.33
C ASP A 190 -6.41 -13.02 11.76
N ILE A 191 -5.92 -12.72 12.97
CA ILE A 191 -5.80 -11.35 13.48
C ILE A 191 -4.72 -10.60 12.70
N GLU A 192 -3.58 -11.23 12.46
CA GLU A 192 -2.51 -10.64 11.63
C GLU A 192 -3.00 -10.33 10.21
N LEU A 193 -3.75 -11.26 9.61
CA LEU A 193 -4.31 -11.07 8.29
C LEU A 193 -5.33 -9.93 8.25
N TYR A 194 -6.23 -9.87 9.24
CA TYR A 194 -7.21 -8.80 9.36
C TYR A 194 -6.53 -7.44 9.57
N CYS A 195 -5.61 -7.34 10.53
CA CYS A 195 -4.85 -6.11 10.81
C CYS A 195 -4.11 -5.63 9.56
N HIS A 196 -3.38 -6.51 8.87
CA HIS A 196 -2.69 -6.17 7.63
C HIS A 196 -3.65 -5.63 6.57
N THR A 197 -4.78 -6.29 6.37
CA THR A 197 -5.76 -5.88 5.36
C THR A 197 -6.40 -4.53 5.70
N SER A 198 -6.74 -4.31 6.97
CA SER A 198 -7.30 -3.05 7.47
C SER A 198 -6.28 -1.90 7.36
N SER A 199 -5.04 -2.14 7.79
CA SER A 199 -3.92 -1.20 7.66
C SER A 199 -3.68 -0.83 6.21
N LEU A 200 -3.67 -1.82 5.30
CA LEU A 200 -3.45 -1.59 3.88
C LEU A 200 -4.58 -0.76 3.27
N HIS A 201 -5.85 -1.05 3.60
CA HIS A 201 -6.98 -0.23 3.16
C HIS A 201 -6.81 1.24 3.58
N TYR A 202 -6.47 1.48 4.86
CA TYR A 202 -6.23 2.83 5.35
C TYR A 202 -5.07 3.53 4.63
N GLN A 203 -3.93 2.84 4.47
CA GLN A 203 -2.76 3.35 3.77
C GLN A 203 -3.06 3.71 2.31
N ILE A 204 -3.81 2.86 1.60
CA ILE A 204 -4.23 3.17 0.23
C ILE A 204 -5.05 4.46 0.19
N GLY A 205 -6.01 4.65 1.10
CA GLY A 205 -6.80 5.88 1.11
C GLY A 205 -6.01 7.15 1.43
N LEU A 206 -4.97 7.05 2.27
CA LEU A 206 -4.11 8.19 2.62
C LEU A 206 -3.38 8.79 1.41
N LEU A 207 -3.08 7.98 0.39
CA LEU A 207 -2.42 8.45 -0.84
C LEU A 207 -3.22 9.54 -1.56
N LEU A 208 -4.53 9.69 -1.28
CA LEU A 208 -5.32 10.76 -1.87
C LEU A 208 -4.88 12.14 -1.38
N ASN A 209 -4.49 12.29 -0.10
CA ASN A 209 -4.14 13.57 0.49
C ASN A 209 -3.02 14.34 -0.24
N PRO A 210 -1.81 13.75 -0.46
CA PRO A 210 -0.74 14.45 -1.18
C PRO A 210 -1.13 14.78 -2.63
N LEU A 211 -2.00 14.00 -3.26
CA LEU A 211 -2.49 14.29 -4.62
C LEU A 211 -3.38 15.53 -4.66
N LEU A 212 -4.34 15.62 -3.72
CA LEU A 212 -5.23 16.78 -3.68
C LEU A 212 -4.49 18.05 -3.25
N GLN A 213 -3.52 17.93 -2.34
CA GLN A 213 -2.64 19.04 -1.95
C GLN A 213 -1.82 19.54 -3.14
N ALA A 214 -1.22 18.64 -3.93
CA ALA A 214 -0.49 19.02 -5.13
C ALA A 214 -1.39 19.77 -6.14
N ILE A 215 -2.63 19.31 -6.36
CA ILE A 215 -3.60 20.05 -7.20
C ILE A 215 -3.85 21.45 -6.63
N ALA A 216 -4.16 21.56 -5.34
CA ALA A 216 -4.54 22.81 -4.70
C ALA A 216 -3.41 23.86 -4.68
N TYR A 217 -2.15 23.43 -4.52
CA TYR A 217 -1.01 24.34 -4.35
C TYR A 217 -0.18 24.54 -5.62
N ASP A 218 -0.02 23.50 -6.44
CA ASP A 218 0.89 23.48 -7.59
C ASP A 218 0.17 23.34 -8.94
N GLY A 219 -1.15 23.13 -8.92
CA GLY A 219 -2.02 23.00 -10.08
C GLY A 219 -2.19 21.56 -10.57
N GLU A 220 -3.20 21.35 -11.42
CA GLU A 220 -3.71 20.03 -11.86
C GLU A 220 -2.64 19.04 -12.35
N TYR A 221 -1.64 19.52 -13.10
CA TYR A 221 -0.60 18.66 -13.69
C TYR A 221 0.41 18.10 -12.67
N SER A 222 0.57 18.74 -11.51
CA SER A 222 1.53 18.33 -10.48
C SER A 222 1.19 16.95 -9.90
N ALA A 223 -0.11 16.62 -9.82
CA ALA A 223 -0.60 15.37 -9.24
C ALA A 223 -0.73 14.22 -10.25
N PHE A 224 -0.58 14.48 -11.56
CA PHE A 224 -0.85 13.49 -12.60
C PHE A 224 -0.05 12.19 -12.42
N THR A 225 1.27 12.31 -12.29
CA THR A 225 2.14 11.15 -12.06
C THR A 225 1.80 10.44 -10.75
N GLY A 226 1.42 11.20 -9.72
CA GLY A 226 0.96 10.65 -8.45
C GLY A 226 -0.31 9.81 -8.59
N PHE A 227 -1.32 10.25 -9.36
CA PHE A 227 -2.55 9.49 -9.62
C PHE A 227 -2.25 8.16 -10.34
N VAL A 228 -1.38 8.19 -11.36
CA VAL A 228 -0.94 6.99 -12.08
C VAL A 228 -0.26 5.99 -11.13
N VAL A 229 0.61 6.48 -10.25
CA VAL A 229 1.31 5.65 -9.25
C VAL A 229 0.34 5.11 -8.20
N ALA A 230 -0.54 5.94 -7.64
CA ALA A 230 -1.52 5.54 -6.64
C ALA A 230 -2.50 4.50 -7.20
N ASN A 231 -2.95 4.65 -8.45
CA ASN A 231 -3.77 3.65 -9.15
C ASN A 231 -3.04 2.31 -9.27
N ALA A 232 -1.74 2.33 -9.63
CA ALA A 232 -0.92 1.11 -9.69
C ALA A 232 -0.76 0.44 -8.32
N ILE A 233 -0.45 1.21 -7.27
CA ILE A 233 -0.33 0.72 -5.88
C ILE A 233 -1.66 0.11 -5.41
N ALA A 234 -2.77 0.83 -5.55
CA ALA A 234 -4.11 0.37 -5.18
C ALA A 234 -4.53 -0.88 -5.96
N GLY A 235 -4.16 -0.96 -7.25
CA GLY A 235 -4.35 -2.16 -8.06
C GLY A 235 -3.54 -3.37 -7.58
N GLY A 236 -2.32 -3.16 -7.07
CA GLY A 236 -1.52 -4.19 -6.41
C GLY A 236 -2.13 -4.65 -5.10
N ALA A 237 -2.52 -3.70 -4.24
CA ALA A 237 -3.20 -3.97 -2.97
C ALA A 237 -4.48 -4.79 -3.17
N TYR A 238 -5.30 -4.42 -4.15
CA TYR A 238 -6.54 -5.13 -4.47
C TYR A 238 -6.28 -6.60 -4.82
N GLU A 239 -5.31 -6.90 -5.69
CA GLU A 239 -4.99 -8.29 -6.06
C GLU A 239 -4.38 -9.08 -4.89
N LEU A 240 -3.54 -8.43 -4.07
CA LEU A 240 -2.98 -9.03 -2.86
C LEU A 240 -4.09 -9.43 -1.87
N VAL A 241 -4.97 -8.50 -1.50
CA VAL A 241 -6.05 -8.77 -0.55
C VAL A 241 -7.03 -9.79 -1.11
N LYS A 242 -7.32 -9.72 -2.41
CA LYS A 242 -8.14 -10.74 -3.10
C LYS A 242 -7.50 -12.13 -3.03
N LYS A 243 -6.17 -12.25 -3.19
CA LYS A 243 -5.44 -13.51 -2.99
C LYS A 243 -5.55 -13.97 -1.53
N LEU A 244 -5.23 -13.11 -0.57
CA LEU A 244 -5.23 -13.44 0.86
C LEU A 244 -6.62 -13.84 1.37
N ARG A 245 -7.68 -13.17 0.93
CA ARG A 245 -9.07 -13.57 1.23
C ARG A 245 -9.36 -15.01 0.81
N ASN A 246 -8.80 -15.45 -0.32
CA ASN A 246 -9.01 -16.80 -0.84
C ASN A 246 -8.15 -17.86 -0.12
N THR A 247 -7.15 -17.46 0.67
CA THR A 247 -6.32 -18.37 1.48
C THR A 247 -6.83 -18.52 2.91
N VAL A 248 -7.86 -17.76 3.31
CA VAL A 248 -8.49 -17.86 4.63
C VAL A 248 -9.08 -19.26 4.80
N THR A 249 -8.60 -19.98 5.81
CA THR A 249 -9.10 -21.32 6.19
C THR A 249 -9.99 -21.28 7.43
N THR A 250 -10.13 -20.12 8.08
CA THR A 250 -10.93 -19.97 9.29
C THR A 250 -12.42 -20.13 9.00
N HIS A 251 -13.13 -20.78 9.91
CA HIS A 251 -14.59 -20.87 9.87
C HIS A 251 -15.27 -19.65 10.51
N ASN A 252 -14.51 -18.66 11.00
CA ASN A 252 -15.07 -17.46 11.60
C ASN A 252 -15.63 -16.54 10.49
N PRO A 253 -16.98 -16.39 10.36
CA PRO A 253 -17.58 -15.60 9.31
C PRO A 253 -17.25 -14.11 9.40
N ARG A 254 -16.91 -13.63 10.61
CA ARG A 254 -16.60 -12.21 10.85
C ARG A 254 -15.33 -11.80 10.12
N VAL A 255 -14.28 -12.62 10.15
CA VAL A 255 -13.02 -12.36 9.44
C VAL A 255 -13.26 -12.24 7.95
N PHE A 256 -14.03 -13.18 7.39
CA PHE A 256 -14.34 -13.19 5.98
C PHE A 256 -15.15 -11.96 5.55
N GLN A 257 -16.13 -11.56 6.37
CA GLN A 257 -16.90 -10.34 6.16
C GLN A 257 -16.00 -9.10 6.14
N GLU A 258 -15.14 -8.96 7.14
CA GLU A 258 -14.24 -7.80 7.26
C GLU A 258 -13.22 -7.72 6.10
N LEU A 259 -12.70 -8.86 5.64
CA LEU A 259 -11.84 -8.90 4.45
C LEU A 259 -12.58 -8.51 3.17
N ILE A 260 -13.88 -8.84 3.05
CA ILE A 260 -14.70 -8.38 1.92
C ILE A 260 -14.89 -6.85 1.98
N LEU A 261 -15.21 -6.32 3.15
CA LEU A 261 -15.46 -4.88 3.33
C LEU A 261 -14.20 -4.08 3.00
N ASN A 262 -13.04 -4.46 3.56
CA ASN A 262 -11.77 -3.80 3.26
C ASN A 262 -11.34 -3.95 1.79
N LEU A 263 -11.59 -5.11 1.17
CA LEU A 263 -11.33 -5.28 -0.26
C LEU A 263 -12.19 -4.34 -1.11
N GLU A 264 -13.45 -4.15 -0.74
CA GLU A 264 -14.33 -3.19 -1.39
C GLU A 264 -13.82 -1.75 -1.17
N GLY A 265 -13.41 -1.39 0.05
CA GLY A 265 -12.77 -0.10 0.32
C GLY A 265 -11.55 0.19 -0.57
N ILE A 266 -10.63 -0.77 -0.68
CA ILE A 266 -9.47 -0.67 -1.59
C ILE A 266 -9.92 -0.55 -3.06
N ARG A 267 -10.94 -1.30 -3.49
CA ARG A 267 -11.51 -1.19 -4.85
C ARG A 267 -12.01 0.23 -5.12
N ARG A 268 -12.69 0.85 -4.16
CA ARG A 268 -13.19 2.23 -4.28
C ARG A 268 -12.06 3.23 -4.45
N TYR A 269 -11.00 3.15 -3.64
CA TYR A 269 -9.84 4.04 -3.79
C TYR A 269 -9.11 3.83 -5.11
N LYS A 270 -8.94 2.58 -5.55
CA LYS A 270 -8.42 2.27 -6.89
C LYS A 270 -9.24 2.97 -7.98
N ALA A 271 -10.56 2.88 -7.92
CA ALA A 271 -11.45 3.54 -8.89
C ALA A 271 -11.34 5.07 -8.81
N MET A 272 -11.24 5.65 -7.60
CA MET A 272 -10.98 7.08 -7.40
C MET A 272 -9.67 7.52 -8.08
N TYR A 273 -8.59 6.75 -7.95
CA TYR A 273 -7.32 7.09 -8.60
C TYR A 273 -7.41 6.99 -10.13
N ALA A 274 -8.11 5.99 -10.66
CA ALA A 274 -8.36 5.86 -12.09
C ALA A 274 -9.22 7.01 -12.65
N ILE A 275 -10.25 7.45 -11.90
CA ILE A 275 -11.04 8.63 -12.25
C ILE A 275 -10.16 9.88 -12.25
N GLY A 276 -9.36 10.10 -11.20
CA GLY A 276 -8.46 11.26 -11.12
C GLY A 276 -7.47 11.30 -12.29
N GLU A 277 -6.83 10.18 -12.61
CA GLU A 277 -5.98 10.02 -13.80
C GLU A 277 -6.75 10.35 -15.10
N GLY A 278 -7.97 9.82 -15.24
CA GLY A 278 -8.84 10.05 -16.40
C GLY A 278 -9.26 11.52 -16.56
N LEU A 279 -9.63 12.20 -15.46
CA LEU A 279 -10.01 13.60 -15.44
C LEU A 279 -8.82 14.49 -15.83
N LEU A 280 -7.66 14.31 -15.21
CA LEU A 280 -6.46 15.09 -15.52
C LEU A 280 -5.98 14.84 -16.96
N THR A 281 -6.10 13.60 -17.45
CA THR A 281 -5.84 13.30 -18.87
C THR A 281 -6.81 14.08 -19.76
N PHE A 282 -8.09 14.12 -19.40
CA PHE A 282 -9.12 14.80 -20.18
C PHE A 282 -8.93 16.32 -20.21
N PHE A 283 -8.62 16.95 -19.07
CA PHE A 283 -8.36 18.39 -18.97
C PHE A 283 -7.16 18.84 -19.81
N SER A 284 -6.22 17.93 -20.08
CA SER A 284 -5.12 18.18 -21.01
C SER A 284 -5.52 18.19 -22.50
N THR A 285 -6.77 17.84 -22.81
CA THR A 285 -7.30 17.85 -24.17
C THR A 285 -8.18 19.06 -24.41
N ASP A 286 -8.09 19.68 -25.60
CA ASP A 286 -8.98 20.77 -26.02
C ASP A 286 -10.40 20.27 -26.42
N THR A 287 -10.89 19.21 -25.76
CA THR A 287 -12.15 18.53 -26.12
C THR A 287 -13.25 18.91 -25.13
N GLU A 288 -14.47 19.17 -25.61
CA GLU A 288 -15.63 19.35 -24.73
C GLU A 288 -16.10 18.01 -24.15
N PRO A 289 -16.48 17.95 -22.86
CA PRO A 289 -16.96 16.70 -22.26
C PRO A 289 -18.32 16.33 -22.83
N ASP A 290 -18.54 15.03 -23.00
CA ASP A 290 -19.81 14.46 -23.42
C ASP A 290 -20.18 13.25 -22.56
N TRP A 291 -21.36 12.67 -22.80
CA TRP A 291 -21.79 11.47 -22.06
C TRP A 291 -20.88 10.27 -22.30
N LYS A 292 -20.23 10.16 -23.48
CA LYS A 292 -19.32 9.04 -23.77
C LYS A 292 -18.07 9.10 -22.91
N PHE A 293 -17.59 10.30 -22.58
CA PHE A 293 -16.52 10.47 -21.61
C PHE A 293 -16.92 9.93 -20.23
N VAL A 294 -18.14 10.24 -19.77
CA VAL A 294 -18.67 9.70 -18.50
C VAL A 294 -18.81 8.17 -18.56
N GLU A 295 -19.34 7.62 -19.66
CA GLU A 295 -19.45 6.16 -19.86
C GLU A 295 -18.08 5.47 -19.77
N LYS A 296 -17.03 6.09 -20.32
CA LYS A 296 -15.67 5.55 -20.20
C LYS A 296 -15.18 5.51 -18.75
N MET A 297 -15.51 6.52 -17.93
CA MET A 297 -15.16 6.52 -16.51
C MET A 297 -15.99 5.51 -15.70
N MET A 298 -17.21 5.19 -16.13
CA MET A 298 -18.04 4.17 -15.48
C MET A 298 -17.44 2.77 -15.57
N ASP A 299 -16.66 2.48 -16.61
CA ASP A 299 -15.94 1.21 -16.71
C ASP A 299 -14.95 1.02 -15.55
N GLU A 300 -14.31 2.11 -15.09
CA GLU A 300 -13.35 2.09 -13.97
C GLU A 300 -14.02 1.87 -12.60
N THR A 301 -15.29 2.24 -12.48
CA THR A 301 -16.06 2.12 -11.22
C THR A 301 -16.95 0.88 -11.15
N GLU A 302 -16.92 0.02 -12.17
CA GLU A 302 -17.87 -1.10 -12.35
C GLU A 302 -19.34 -0.64 -12.43
N GLY A 303 -19.57 0.53 -13.05
CA GLY A 303 -20.89 1.14 -13.24
C GLY A 303 -21.35 2.01 -12.06
N ASP A 304 -20.50 2.21 -11.06
CA ASP A 304 -20.81 3.04 -9.91
C ASP A 304 -20.57 4.53 -10.20
N ILE A 305 -21.64 5.17 -10.63
CA ILE A 305 -21.62 6.58 -11.04
C ILE A 305 -21.51 7.55 -9.85
N CYS A 306 -21.85 7.13 -8.63
CA CYS A 306 -21.73 8.00 -7.45
C CYS A 306 -20.27 8.31 -7.17
N GLN A 307 -19.37 7.36 -7.41
CA GLN A 307 -17.91 7.56 -7.25
C GLN A 307 -17.35 8.60 -8.21
N ILE A 308 -17.86 8.65 -9.45
CA ILE A 308 -17.47 9.67 -10.43
C ILE A 308 -17.89 11.05 -9.92
N TYR A 309 -19.15 11.15 -9.46
CA TYR A 309 -19.65 12.39 -8.87
C TYR A 309 -18.84 12.82 -7.64
N ASP A 310 -18.50 11.88 -6.73
CA ASP A 310 -17.69 12.16 -5.54
C ASP A 310 -16.33 12.76 -5.91
N MET A 311 -15.64 12.19 -6.93
CA MET A 311 -14.36 12.72 -7.38
C MET A 311 -14.48 14.09 -8.05
N LEU A 312 -15.54 14.34 -8.83
CA LEU A 312 -15.80 15.65 -9.43
C LEU A 312 -16.09 16.71 -8.37
N ASP A 313 -16.87 16.37 -7.35
CA ASP A 313 -17.15 17.23 -6.19
C ASP A 313 -15.86 17.55 -5.44
N ILE A 314 -15.00 16.56 -5.18
CA ILE A 314 -13.68 16.77 -4.58
C ILE A 314 -12.82 17.73 -5.43
N PHE A 315 -12.70 17.48 -6.74
CA PHE A 315 -11.89 18.31 -7.64
C PHE A 315 -12.43 19.75 -7.74
N GLY A 316 -13.75 19.92 -7.77
CA GLY A 316 -14.37 21.24 -7.74
C GLY A 316 -14.03 22.02 -6.46
N ASN A 317 -14.10 21.34 -5.31
CA ASN A 317 -13.82 21.94 -4.00
C ASN A 317 -12.34 22.31 -3.77
N ILE A 318 -11.40 21.74 -4.54
CA ILE A 318 -9.96 22.03 -4.46
C ILE A 318 -9.45 22.99 -5.54
N GLY A 319 -10.37 23.65 -6.26
CA GLY A 319 -10.03 24.73 -7.20
C GLY A 319 -10.16 24.40 -8.68
N LEU A 320 -10.71 23.23 -9.04
CA LEU A 320 -10.99 22.85 -10.44
C LEU A 320 -12.47 22.99 -10.80
N GLU A 321 -13.19 23.93 -10.17
CA GLU A 321 -14.64 24.12 -10.36
C GLU A 321 -15.01 24.35 -11.83
N ALA A 322 -14.21 25.14 -12.56
CA ALA A 322 -14.49 25.48 -13.95
C ALA A 322 -14.33 24.28 -14.88
N GLU A 323 -13.37 23.40 -14.58
CA GLU A 323 -13.03 22.20 -15.34
C GLU A 323 -14.06 21.08 -15.10
N VAL A 324 -14.53 20.91 -13.87
CA VAL A 324 -15.49 19.84 -13.51
C VAL A 324 -16.95 20.22 -13.75
N ALA A 325 -17.32 21.51 -13.70
CA ALA A 325 -18.71 21.95 -13.80
C ALA A 325 -19.46 21.44 -15.05
N PRO A 326 -18.86 21.45 -16.27
CA PRO A 326 -19.53 20.91 -17.46
C PRO A 326 -19.82 19.40 -17.35
N ILE A 327 -18.94 18.63 -16.70
CA ILE A 327 -19.12 17.19 -16.49
C ILE A 327 -20.22 16.92 -15.45
N ILE A 328 -20.26 17.72 -14.37
CA ILE A 328 -21.32 17.66 -13.36
C ILE A 328 -22.69 17.99 -13.99
N GLU A 329 -22.75 18.97 -14.89
CA GLU A 329 -23.98 19.30 -15.61
C GLU A 329 -24.48 18.10 -16.45
N ILE A 330 -23.59 17.46 -17.22
CA ILE A 330 -23.91 16.26 -18.00
C ILE A 330 -24.43 15.13 -17.08
N LEU A 331 -23.76 14.90 -15.95
CA LEU A 331 -24.17 13.87 -14.98
C LEU A 331 -25.56 14.14 -14.39
N THR A 332 -25.82 15.38 -13.95
CA THR A 332 -27.10 15.75 -13.33
C THR A 332 -28.26 15.79 -14.33
N GLN A 333 -27.99 16.09 -15.61
CA GLN A 333 -29.00 16.00 -16.67
C GLN A 333 -29.41 14.55 -16.97
N ASN A 334 -28.45 13.61 -16.98
CA ASN A 334 -28.71 12.20 -17.27
C ASN A 334 -29.16 11.41 -16.03
N ILE A 335 -28.74 11.82 -14.84
CA ILE A 335 -29.05 11.19 -13.54
C ILE A 335 -29.47 12.27 -12.54
N PRO A 336 -30.76 12.69 -12.57
CA PRO A 336 -31.23 13.82 -11.77
C PRO A 336 -31.14 13.66 -10.25
N ASP A 337 -31.01 12.42 -9.75
CA ASP A 337 -30.93 12.08 -8.33
C ASP A 337 -29.50 11.75 -7.86
N ILE A 338 -28.47 12.01 -8.69
CA ILE A 338 -27.08 11.62 -8.40
C ILE A 338 -26.56 12.22 -7.08
N VAL A 339 -26.91 13.48 -6.78
CA VAL A 339 -26.48 14.18 -5.57
C VAL A 339 -27.06 13.49 -4.32
N THR A 340 -28.33 13.13 -4.36
CA THR A 340 -28.99 12.42 -3.25
C THR A 340 -28.38 11.04 -3.05
N LYS A 341 -28.16 10.29 -4.14
CA LYS A 341 -27.55 8.95 -4.09
C LYS A 341 -26.12 8.97 -3.55
N SER A 342 -25.30 9.94 -3.96
CA SER A 342 -23.94 10.13 -3.45
C SER A 342 -23.96 10.41 -1.94
N ASN A 343 -24.84 11.30 -1.47
CA ASN A 343 -24.95 11.59 -0.04
C ASN A 343 -25.40 10.38 0.79
N GLU A 344 -26.42 9.64 0.35
CA GLU A 344 -26.87 8.40 1.01
C GLU A 344 -25.74 7.36 1.07
N ARG A 345 -24.93 7.28 0.02
CA ARG A 345 -23.77 6.38 -0.02
C ARG A 345 -22.66 6.79 0.96
N LYS A 346 -22.38 8.08 1.11
CA LYS A 346 -21.37 8.58 2.06
C LYS A 346 -21.70 8.16 3.50
N GLU A 347 -22.99 8.02 3.85
CA GLU A 347 -23.40 7.48 5.16
C GLU A 347 -23.02 6.01 5.36
N LEU A 348 -22.77 5.26 4.28
CA LEU A 348 -22.39 3.85 4.31
C LEU A 348 -20.86 3.64 4.29
N GLU A 349 -20.06 4.66 4.02
CA GLU A 349 -18.60 4.57 3.93
C GLU A 349 -17.91 4.02 5.18
N PRO A 350 -18.30 4.43 6.41
CA PRO A 350 -17.68 3.91 7.63
C PRO A 350 -17.83 2.39 7.80
N TYR A 351 -18.77 1.76 7.09
CA TYR A 351 -18.97 0.31 7.14
C TYR A 351 -18.03 -0.47 6.20
N LEU A 352 -17.30 0.20 5.31
CA LEU A 352 -16.37 -0.46 4.38
C LEU A 352 -14.98 -0.69 5.00
N GLY A 353 -14.75 -0.21 6.23
CA GLY A 353 -13.48 -0.29 6.93
C GLY A 353 -12.94 1.10 7.27
N PRO A 354 -11.65 1.22 7.64
CA PRO A 354 -11.08 2.48 8.06
C PRO A 354 -11.03 3.49 6.91
N VAL A 355 -11.59 4.68 7.15
CA VAL A 355 -11.60 5.79 6.19
C VAL A 355 -10.62 6.86 6.68
N PRO A 356 -9.47 7.05 6.01
CA PRO A 356 -8.56 8.14 6.36
C PRO A 356 -9.22 9.50 6.19
N PRO A 357 -8.90 10.48 7.07
CA PRO A 357 -9.39 11.83 6.92
C PRO A 357 -8.79 12.47 5.65
N ILE A 358 -9.64 13.16 4.90
CA ILE A 358 -9.18 14.03 3.81
C ILE A 358 -8.68 15.33 4.45
N THR A 359 -7.37 15.58 4.35
CA THR A 359 -6.71 16.76 4.94
C THR A 359 -6.33 17.74 3.83
N LEU A 360 -7.18 18.76 3.64
CA LEU A 360 -6.97 19.87 2.70
C LEU A 360 -6.58 21.14 3.45
#